data_AF-A0A849QFR9-F1
#
_entry.id   AF-A0A849QFR9-F1
#
_cell.length_a   1.000
_cell.length_b   1.000
_cell.length_c   1.000
_cell.angle_alpha   90.00
_cell.angle_beta   90.00
_cell.angle_gamma   90.00
#
_symmetry.space_group_name_H-M   'P 1'
#
loop_
_entity.id
_entity.type
_entity.pdbx_description
1 polymer ?
#
loop_
_entity_poly.entity_id
_entity_poly.type
_entity_poly.pdbx_seq_one_letter_code
_entity_poly.pdbx_strand_id
1 'polypeptide(L)'
;MNTKVSIVRCPDYSQAKDAIIESLELIGGLEKIIRSGDRVLLKANILAARPPEDAVTTHPAIITAMCELVSDIGGIPIVGDGAGITHPGATAEALKISGIEDAAQKCGAEIVNFETAGFVEVDVPDAK
;
A
#
# COMPACT_ATOMS: atom_id res chain seq x y z
N MET A 1 7.68 -27.02 1.54
CA MET A 1 8.11 -25.72 0.98
C MET A 1 8.72 -24.92 2.11
N ASN A 2 9.94 -24.39 1.94
CA ASN A 2 10.48 -23.42 2.90
C ASN A 2 9.95 -22.04 2.54
N THR A 3 9.24 -21.39 3.45
CA THR A 3 8.83 -20.00 3.30
C THR A 3 10.08 -19.11 3.32
N LYS A 4 10.27 -18.30 2.29
CA LYS A 4 11.37 -17.33 2.22
C LYS A 4 10.88 -16.00 2.81
N VAL A 5 11.65 -15.43 3.73
CA VAL A 5 11.38 -14.14 4.37
C VAL A 5 12.63 -13.28 4.24
N SER A 6 12.47 -11.99 3.91
CA SER A 6 13.54 -11.00 3.93
C SER A 6 13.28 -9.96 5.03
N ILE A 7 14.37 -9.48 5.63
CA ILE A 7 14.36 -8.40 6.61
C ILE A 7 15.55 -7.51 6.28
N VAL A 8 15.29 -6.23 6.02
CA VAL A 8 16.30 -5.22 5.72
C VAL A 8 16.12 -4.07 6.72
N ARG A 9 17.23 -3.55 7.23
CA ARG A 9 17.20 -2.42 8.17
C ARG A 9 16.98 -1.13 7.39
N CYS A 10 15.89 -0.42 7.68
CA CYS A 10 15.66 0.94 7.23
C CYS A 10 15.90 1.90 8.42
N PRO A 11 16.96 2.72 8.43
CA PRO A 11 17.27 3.58 9.57
C PRO A 11 16.22 4.68 9.80
N ASP A 12 15.62 5.18 8.73
CA ASP A 12 14.58 6.19 8.72
C ASP A 12 13.87 6.22 7.35
N TYR A 13 12.71 6.88 7.27
CA TYR A 13 11.87 6.87 6.06
C TYR A 13 12.48 7.55 4.83
N SER A 14 13.57 8.32 4.95
CA SER A 14 14.28 8.83 3.76
C SER A 14 14.98 7.73 2.98
N GLN A 15 15.27 6.59 3.63
CA GLN A 15 15.92 5.40 3.05
C GLN A 15 14.90 4.28 2.77
N ALA A 16 13.60 4.59 2.83
CA ALA A 16 12.53 3.61 2.66
C ALA A 16 12.58 2.90 1.32
N LYS A 17 12.77 3.65 0.22
CA LYS A 17 12.78 3.09 -1.14
C LYS A 17 13.89 2.06 -1.32
N ASP A 18 15.11 2.39 -0.93
CA ASP A 18 16.27 1.50 -1.07
C ASP A 18 16.09 0.22 -0.22
N ALA A 19 15.63 0.37 1.02
CA ALA A 19 15.36 -0.78 1.89
C ALA A 19 14.24 -1.68 1.35
N ILE A 20 13.21 -1.10 0.72
CA ILE A 20 12.14 -1.85 0.06
C ILE A 20 12.70 -2.63 -1.13
N ILE A 21 13.48 -1.98 -2.01
CA ILE A 21 14.11 -2.62 -3.17
C ILE A 21 14.93 -3.83 -2.72
N GLU A 22 15.86 -3.63 -1.79
CA GLU A 22 16.70 -4.71 -1.27
C GLU A 22 15.85 -5.84 -0.67
N SER A 23 14.82 -5.50 0.11
CA SER A 23 13.94 -6.51 0.72
C SER A 23 13.19 -7.35 -0.30
N LEU A 24 12.72 -6.75 -1.41
CA LEU A 24 11.98 -7.41 -2.47
C LEU A 24 12.91 -8.27 -3.34
N GLU A 25 14.09 -7.77 -3.69
CA GLU A 25 15.12 -8.52 -4.42
C GLU A 25 15.51 -9.81 -3.67
N LEU A 26 15.69 -9.71 -2.35
CA LEU A 26 16.00 -10.86 -1.50
C LEU A 26 14.92 -11.95 -1.54
N ILE A 27 13.66 -11.64 -1.86
CA ILE A 27 12.58 -12.64 -2.02
C ILE A 27 12.21 -12.93 -3.47
N GLY A 28 12.85 -12.27 -4.44
CA GLY A 28 12.78 -12.63 -5.86
C GLY A 28 12.30 -11.54 -6.81
N GLY A 29 12.06 -10.32 -6.33
CA GLY A 29 11.65 -9.16 -7.14
C GLY A 29 10.16 -9.11 -7.46
N LEU A 30 9.71 -7.94 -7.92
CA LEU A 30 8.30 -7.69 -8.27
C LEU A 30 7.94 -8.20 -9.66
N GLU A 31 8.91 -8.30 -10.57
CA GLU A 31 8.75 -8.71 -11.97
C GLU A 31 8.26 -10.15 -12.11
N LYS A 32 8.36 -10.95 -11.03
CA LYS A 32 7.81 -12.31 -11.00
C LYS A 32 6.31 -12.36 -10.70
N ILE A 33 5.75 -11.29 -10.15
CA ILE A 33 4.35 -11.23 -9.69
C ILE A 33 3.52 -10.15 -10.39
N ILE A 34 4.15 -9.13 -10.96
CA ILE A 34 3.49 -8.03 -11.68
C ILE A 34 3.93 -8.06 -13.13
N ARG A 35 2.96 -7.98 -14.04
CA ARG A 35 3.16 -7.82 -15.47
C ARG A 35 2.77 -6.40 -15.90
N SER A 36 3.32 -5.96 -17.03
CA SER A 36 2.93 -4.67 -17.60
C SER A 36 1.43 -4.63 -17.89
N GLY A 37 0.77 -3.56 -17.45
CA GLY A 37 -0.68 -3.37 -17.54
C GLY A 37 -1.48 -3.93 -16.36
N ASP A 38 -0.86 -4.68 -15.44
CA ASP A 38 -1.56 -5.17 -14.25
C ASP A 38 -1.98 -3.98 -13.36
N ARG A 39 -3.23 -4.01 -12.90
CA ARG A 39 -3.74 -3.10 -11.86
C ARG A 39 -3.35 -3.67 -10.49
N VAL A 40 -2.49 -2.97 -9.77
CA VAL A 40 -1.91 -3.45 -8.51
C VAL A 40 -2.45 -2.63 -7.34
N LEU A 41 -3.26 -3.29 -6.50
CA LEU A 41 -3.76 -2.68 -5.27
C LEU A 41 -2.69 -2.70 -4.16
N LEU A 42 -2.28 -1.51 -3.74
CA LEU A 42 -1.48 -1.25 -2.55
C LEU A 42 -2.43 -1.00 -1.37
N LYS A 43 -2.62 -2.02 -0.54
CA LYS A 43 -3.43 -1.95 0.69
C LYS A 43 -2.65 -1.20 1.77
N ALA A 44 -3.03 0.05 2.05
CA ALA A 44 -2.21 0.99 2.81
C ALA A 44 -2.18 0.76 4.35
N ASN A 45 -2.93 -0.23 4.87
CA ASN A 45 -3.17 -0.47 6.29
C ASN A 45 -3.56 0.80 7.08
N ILE A 46 -4.70 1.39 6.74
CA ILE A 46 -5.29 2.57 7.38
C ILE A 46 -6.05 2.16 8.64
N LEU A 47 -5.67 2.70 9.80
CA LEU A 47 -6.34 2.40 11.07
C LEU A 47 -7.20 3.57 11.55
N ALA A 48 -6.63 4.78 11.61
CA ALA A 48 -7.26 5.96 12.19
C ALA A 48 -6.70 7.24 11.58
N ALA A 49 -7.44 8.33 11.76
CA ALA A 49 -7.00 9.70 11.46
C ALA A 49 -5.84 10.12 12.38
N ARG A 50 -4.62 9.81 11.96
CA ARG A 50 -3.39 10.09 12.69
C ARG A 50 -2.30 10.57 11.74
N PRO A 51 -1.53 11.59 12.12
CA PRO A 51 -0.44 12.08 11.29
C PRO A 51 0.72 11.06 11.28
N PRO A 52 1.62 11.11 10.27
CA PRO A 52 2.68 10.10 10.09
C PRO A 52 3.59 9.88 11.31
N GLU A 53 3.84 10.93 12.10
CA GLU A 53 4.70 10.91 13.28
C GLU A 53 4.17 10.01 14.41
N ASP A 54 2.87 9.72 14.43
CA ASP A 54 2.28 8.83 15.44
C ASP A 54 2.56 7.35 15.14
N ALA A 55 3.03 7.02 13.93
CA ALA A 55 3.33 5.65 13.48
C ALA A 55 2.18 4.64 13.66
N VAL A 56 0.92 5.13 13.56
CA VAL A 56 -0.30 4.32 13.70
C VAL A 56 -0.71 3.64 12.38
N THR A 57 -0.41 4.28 11.25
CA THR A 57 -0.71 3.81 9.91
C THR A 57 0.57 3.78 9.07
N THR A 58 0.56 3.04 7.95
CA THR A 58 1.70 2.99 7.02
C THR A 58 2.16 4.39 6.63
N HIS A 59 3.46 4.63 6.72
CA HIS A 59 4.02 5.94 6.45
C HIS A 59 3.92 6.29 4.95
N PRO A 60 3.61 7.55 4.58
CA PRO A 60 3.51 8.00 3.18
C PRO A 60 4.70 7.66 2.29
N ALA A 61 5.92 7.70 2.84
CA ALA A 61 7.15 7.34 2.10
C ALA A 61 7.14 5.89 1.57
N ILE A 62 6.51 4.96 2.30
CA ILE A 62 6.35 3.57 1.87
C ILE A 62 5.37 3.49 0.70
N ILE A 63 4.27 4.24 0.77
CA ILE A 63 3.25 4.32 -0.30
C ILE A 63 3.88 4.88 -1.57
N THR A 64 4.57 6.01 -1.50
CA THR A 64 5.26 6.61 -2.64
C THR A 64 6.26 5.64 -3.26
N ALA A 65 7.13 5.02 -2.45
CA ALA A 65 8.13 4.08 -2.95
C ALA A 65 7.47 2.88 -3.67
N MET A 66 6.42 2.30 -3.10
CA MET A 66 5.71 1.18 -3.73
C MET A 66 4.97 1.58 -5.00
N CYS A 67 4.33 2.76 -5.04
CA CYS A 67 3.69 3.28 -6.24
C CYS A 67 4.70 3.45 -7.39
N GLU A 68 5.86 4.02 -7.10
CA GLU A 68 6.94 4.19 -8.08
C GLU A 68 7.44 2.84 -8.58
N LEU A 69 7.74 1.88 -7.69
CA LEU A 69 8.24 0.57 -8.08
C LEU A 69 7.24 -0.23 -8.94
N VAL A 70 5.94 -0.15 -8.61
CA VAL A 70 4.88 -0.76 -9.45
C VAL A 70 4.85 -0.11 -10.83
N SER A 71 4.99 1.22 -10.91
CA SER A 71 4.99 1.95 -12.18
C SER A 71 6.22 1.66 -13.03
N ASP A 72 7.39 1.55 -12.40
CA ASP A 72 8.69 1.31 -13.06
C ASP A 72 8.71 -0.04 -13.80
N ILE A 73 8.00 -1.04 -13.29
CA ILE A 73 7.84 -2.36 -13.95
C ILE A 73 6.62 -2.43 -14.89
N GLY A 74 5.96 -1.30 -15.13
CA GLY A 74 4.84 -1.15 -16.06
C GLY A 74 3.47 -1.52 -15.50
N GLY A 75 3.36 -1.74 -14.19
CA GLY A 75 2.07 -1.91 -13.50
C GLY A 75 1.37 -0.57 -13.27
N ILE A 76 0.11 -0.63 -12.86
CA ILE A 76 -0.75 0.53 -12.59
C ILE A 76 -1.08 0.52 -11.09
N PRO A 77 -0.44 1.37 -10.26
CA PRO A 77 -0.68 1.38 -8.83
C PRO A 77 -2.06 1.96 -8.49
N ILE A 78 -2.73 1.31 -7.55
CA ILE A 78 -3.99 1.77 -6.94
C ILE A 78 -3.76 1.72 -5.44
N VAL A 79 -4.06 2.78 -4.71
CA VAL A 79 -3.97 2.80 -3.25
C VAL A 79 -5.37 2.64 -2.68
N GLY A 80 -5.60 1.68 -1.79
CA GLY A 80 -6.94 1.48 -1.25
C GLY A 80 -6.96 0.91 0.15
N ASP A 81 -7.91 1.38 0.95
CA ASP A 81 -8.15 0.90 2.31
C ASP A 81 -9.50 1.39 2.89
N GLY A 82 -9.85 0.90 4.08
CA GLY A 82 -10.87 1.41 4.99
C GLY A 82 -10.28 1.60 6.39
N ALA A 83 -10.62 2.69 7.07
CA ALA A 83 -10.20 2.91 8.46
C ALA A 83 -10.82 1.86 9.40
N GLY A 84 -10.08 1.47 10.44
CA GLY A 84 -10.58 0.57 11.48
C GLY A 84 -11.56 1.24 12.45
N ILE A 85 -11.55 2.58 12.53
CA ILE A 85 -12.55 3.35 13.27
C ILE A 85 -13.80 3.50 12.39
N THR A 86 -14.97 3.18 12.96
CA THR A 86 -16.24 3.18 12.23
C THR A 86 -17.08 4.41 12.56
N HIS A 87 -16.91 5.46 11.76
CA HIS A 87 -17.90 6.53 11.61
C HIS A 87 -17.95 6.99 10.15
N PRO A 88 -19.04 7.61 9.69
CA PRO A 88 -19.10 8.15 8.33
C PRO A 88 -17.95 9.11 8.07
N GLY A 89 -17.22 8.88 6.97
CA GLY A 89 -16.08 9.69 6.54
C GLY A 89 -14.74 9.35 7.21
N ALA A 90 -14.70 8.38 8.13
CA ALA A 90 -13.48 8.03 8.88
C ALA A 90 -12.31 7.68 7.96
N THR A 91 -12.57 6.95 6.88
CA THR A 91 -11.53 6.54 5.94
C THR A 91 -10.99 7.72 5.14
N ALA A 92 -11.87 8.60 4.67
CA ALA A 92 -11.45 9.80 3.91
C ALA A 92 -10.63 10.74 4.79
N GLU A 93 -11.04 10.95 6.04
CA GLU A 93 -10.28 11.72 7.02
C GLU A 93 -8.89 11.10 7.29
N ALA A 94 -8.84 9.78 7.46
CA ALA A 94 -7.60 9.06 7.73
C ALA A 94 -6.63 9.08 6.54
N LEU A 95 -7.13 8.93 5.30
CA LEU A 95 -6.33 9.06 4.07
C LEU A 95 -5.65 10.43 3.99
N LYS A 96 -6.39 11.49 4.33
CA LYS A 96 -5.92 12.86 4.30
C LYS A 96 -4.92 13.17 5.41
N ILE A 97 -5.28 12.88 6.66
CA ILE A 97 -4.46 13.22 7.84
C ILE A 97 -3.17 12.40 7.87
N SER A 98 -3.20 11.15 7.43
CA SER A 98 -1.99 10.32 7.34
C SER A 98 -1.05 10.71 6.20
N GLY A 99 -1.45 11.61 5.29
CA GLY A 99 -0.66 12.01 4.12
C GLY A 99 -0.60 10.94 3.01
N ILE A 100 -1.36 9.85 3.13
CA ILE A 100 -1.42 8.80 2.11
C ILE A 100 -2.11 9.29 0.84
N GLU A 101 -3.14 10.12 0.98
CA GLU A 101 -3.81 10.75 -0.17
C GLU A 101 -2.81 11.54 -1.03
N ASP A 102 -2.03 12.42 -0.42
CA ASP A 102 -1.00 13.21 -1.11
C ASP A 102 0.08 12.33 -1.74
N ALA A 103 0.50 11.27 -1.04
CA ALA A 103 1.50 10.32 -1.54
C ALA A 103 1.02 9.58 -2.80
N ALA A 104 -0.23 9.11 -2.80
CA ALA A 104 -0.84 8.43 -3.94
C ALA A 104 -1.02 9.40 -5.13
N GLN A 105 -1.54 10.60 -4.88
CA GLN A 105 -1.77 11.61 -5.91
C GLN A 105 -0.48 12.05 -6.61
N LYS A 106 0.63 12.22 -5.87
CA LYS A 106 1.94 12.56 -6.45
C LYS A 106 2.46 11.51 -7.42
N CYS A 107 2.08 10.25 -7.22
CA CYS A 107 2.42 9.14 -8.12
C CYS A 107 1.38 8.94 -9.24
N GLY A 108 0.31 9.75 -9.29
CA GLY A 108 -0.80 9.56 -10.22
C GLY A 108 -1.63 8.29 -9.95
N ALA A 109 -1.54 7.72 -8.74
CA ALA A 109 -2.28 6.52 -8.37
C ALA A 109 -3.74 6.84 -8.05
N GLU A 110 -4.65 5.95 -8.47
CA GLU A 110 -6.06 5.99 -8.07
C GLU A 110 -6.18 5.67 -6.57
N ILE A 111 -7.05 6.40 -5.85
CA ILE A 111 -7.36 6.13 -4.45
C ILE A 111 -8.75 5.50 -4.34
N VAL A 112 -8.84 4.33 -3.69
CA VAL A 112 -10.09 3.61 -3.47
C VAL A 112 -10.41 3.58 -1.99
N ASN A 113 -11.45 4.32 -1.60
CA ASN A 113 -11.98 4.30 -0.24
C ASN A 113 -12.95 3.13 -0.06
N PHE A 114 -12.56 2.12 0.71
CA PHE A 114 -13.35 0.90 0.91
C PHE A 114 -14.63 1.12 1.73
N GLU A 115 -14.71 2.21 2.50
CA GLU A 115 -15.93 2.60 3.21
C GLU A 115 -17.07 2.93 2.23
N THR A 116 -16.73 3.49 1.06
CA THR A 116 -17.69 3.98 0.07
C THR A 116 -17.69 3.20 -1.24
N ALA A 117 -16.64 2.44 -1.54
CA ALA A 117 -16.53 1.66 -2.78
C ALA A 117 -17.50 0.47 -2.84
N GLY A 118 -18.04 0.05 -1.70
CA GLY A 118 -18.90 -1.12 -1.59
C GLY A 118 -18.12 -2.43 -1.69
N PHE A 119 -18.84 -3.51 -1.93
CA PHE A 119 -18.26 -4.84 -2.09
C PHE A 119 -19.02 -5.63 -3.16
N VAL A 120 -18.38 -6.67 -3.68
CA VAL A 120 -19.00 -7.68 -4.51
C VAL A 120 -18.86 -9.02 -3.80
N GLU A 121 -19.93 -9.83 -3.85
CA GLU A 121 -19.87 -11.19 -3.33
C GLU A 121 -19.10 -12.07 -4.31
N VAL A 122 -18.20 -12.90 -3.78
CA VAL A 122 -17.42 -13.84 -4.56
C VAL A 122 -17.43 -15.19 -3.86
N ASP A 123 -17.47 -16.27 -4.64
CA ASP A 123 -17.27 -17.62 -4.10
C ASP A 123 -15.79 -17.81 -3.75
N VAL A 124 -15.52 -18.21 -2.50
CA VAL A 124 -14.16 -18.55 -2.05
C VAL A 124 -14.04 -20.07 -2.05
N PRO A 125 -13.50 -20.69 -3.12
CA PRO A 125 -13.31 -22.14 -3.15
C PRO A 125 -12.36 -22.56 -2.02
N ASP A 126 -12.66 -23.70 -1.41
CA ASP A 126 -11.87 -24.31 -0.33
C ASP A 126 -11.74 -23.45 0.96
N ALA A 127 -12.68 -22.52 1.21
CA ALA A 127 -12.75 -21.82 2.48
C ALA A 127 -12.87 -22.82 3.65
N LYS A 128 -11.96 -22.72 4.62
CA LYS A 128 -11.91 -23.57 5.82
C LYS A 128 -12.41 -22.82 7.05
#